data_AF-A0A2V7AUZ5-F1
#
_entry.id   AF-A0A2V7AUZ5-F1
#
_cell.length_a   1.000
_cell.length_b   1.000
_cell.length_c   1.000
_cell.angle_alpha   90.00
_cell.angle_beta   90.00
_cell.angle_gamma   90.00
#
_symmetry.space_group_name_H-M   'P 1'
#
loop_
_entity.id
_entity.type
_entity.pdbx_description
1 polymer ?
#
loop_
_entity_poly.entity_id
_entity_poly.type
_entity_poly.pdbx_seq_one_letter_code
_entity_poly.pdbx_strand_id
1 'polypeptide(L)'
;MSQMPLFADASTTVLVDDQLGRIAYTPGVVPAEIARAWFAELREGVPWKSERRRMYDRDVDVPRLLAHFWLAPEEDRVPGAIRAAAAMVTATTGAPFNSVGLNFYRDGRDSVAAHNDHLDEIVDGSSIALVSLGAVRRMTIRAKKSPRRAIHIDLEAGSLLVMSYETQRHYTHGIPKTRELVGPRISLAFRVKPAREMAGQSAVYG
;
A
#
# COMPACT_ATOMS: atom_id res chain seq x y z
N MET A 1 -17.65 25.79 5.14
CA MET A 1 -16.30 25.66 4.57
C MET A 1 -15.46 24.90 5.57
N SER A 2 -15.20 23.61 5.32
CA SER A 2 -14.41 22.78 6.23
C SER A 2 -12.94 22.89 5.81
N GLN A 3 -12.16 23.62 6.58
CA GLN A 3 -10.72 23.77 6.36
C GLN A 3 -10.07 22.44 6.76
N MET A 4 -9.60 21.66 5.79
CA MET A 4 -8.81 20.46 6.06
C MET A 4 -7.55 20.89 6.81
N PRO A 5 -7.17 20.22 7.91
CA PRO A 5 -5.96 20.58 8.63
C PRO A 5 -4.76 20.31 7.71
N LEU A 6 -3.95 21.35 7.50
CA LEU A 6 -2.63 21.27 6.90
C LEU A 6 -1.86 20.20 7.69
N PHE A 7 -1.42 19.14 7.02
CA PHE A 7 -0.73 18.01 7.65
C PHE A 7 0.40 18.52 8.56
N ALA A 8 0.52 17.95 9.75
CA ALA A 8 1.54 18.29 10.74
C ALA A 8 2.94 18.27 10.10
N ASP A 9 3.85 19.05 10.67
CA ASP A 9 5.24 19.31 10.22
C ASP A 9 6.09 18.02 10.22
N ALA A 10 5.77 17.10 9.31
CA ALA A 10 6.34 15.79 9.21
C ALA A 10 7.56 15.84 8.28
N SER A 11 8.75 15.71 8.85
CA SER A 11 9.99 15.68 8.08
C SER A 11 10.03 14.43 7.20
N THR A 12 10.07 14.63 5.89
CA THR A 12 10.22 13.53 4.93
C THR A 12 11.67 13.07 4.88
N THR A 13 11.89 11.78 5.11
CA THR A 13 13.18 11.12 4.93
C THR A 13 13.27 10.54 3.53
N VAL A 14 14.28 10.95 2.76
CA VAL A 14 14.57 10.40 1.44
C VAL A 14 15.51 9.21 1.60
N LEU A 15 15.03 8.01 1.22
CA LEU A 15 15.77 6.75 1.37
C LEU A 15 16.58 6.41 0.12
N VAL A 16 16.06 6.76 -1.05
CA VAL A 16 16.70 6.63 -2.37
C VAL A 16 16.28 7.85 -3.20
N ASP A 17 17.23 8.47 -3.89
CA ASP A 17 16.98 9.54 -4.86
C ASP A 17 18.13 9.58 -5.87
N ASP A 18 18.03 8.73 -6.88
CA ASP A 18 19.04 8.58 -7.91
C ASP A 18 18.40 8.15 -9.24
N GLN A 19 19.23 7.76 -10.21
CA GLN A 19 18.77 7.31 -11.54
C GLN A 19 17.89 6.05 -11.50
N LEU A 20 17.88 5.31 -10.38
CA LEU A 20 17.07 4.11 -10.17
C LEU A 20 15.71 4.44 -9.52
N GLY A 21 15.41 5.72 -9.35
CA GLY A 21 14.14 6.22 -8.85
C GLY A 21 14.25 6.86 -7.47
N ARG A 22 13.07 7.13 -6.88
CA ARG A 22 12.96 7.82 -5.59
C ARG A 22 12.09 7.02 -4.62
N ILE A 23 12.57 6.88 -3.38
CA ILE A 23 11.84 6.31 -2.27
C ILE A 23 11.88 7.31 -1.12
N ALA A 24 10.72 7.75 -0.65
CA ALA A 24 10.59 8.71 0.44
C ALA A 24 9.61 8.22 1.50
N TYR A 25 9.96 8.39 2.77
CA TYR A 25 9.15 8.03 3.93
C TYR A 25 8.84 9.27 4.74
N THR A 26 7.57 9.46 5.09
CA THR A 26 7.09 10.57 5.90
C THR A 26 6.27 9.99 7.06
N PRO A 27 6.75 10.04 8.31
CA PRO A 27 5.98 9.58 9.47
C PRO A 27 4.85 10.57 9.78
N GLY A 28 3.81 10.12 10.49
CA GLY A 28 2.81 11.03 11.08
C GLY A 28 2.00 11.90 10.11
N VAL A 29 1.97 11.58 8.81
CA VAL A 29 1.15 12.30 7.82
C VAL A 29 -0.33 12.23 8.18
N VAL A 30 -0.80 11.10 8.69
CA VAL A 30 -2.13 10.97 9.27
C VAL A 30 -2.01 11.15 10.80
N PRO A 31 -2.72 12.13 11.39
CA PRO A 31 -2.73 12.31 12.84
C PRO A 31 -3.14 11.02 13.56
N ALA A 32 -2.52 10.75 14.72
CA ALA A 32 -2.65 9.46 15.41
C ALA A 32 -4.11 9.07 15.73
N GLU A 33 -4.96 10.03 16.07
CA GLU A 33 -6.39 9.79 16.32
C GLU A 33 -7.13 9.38 15.05
N ILE A 34 -6.89 10.08 13.94
CA ILE A 34 -7.46 9.77 12.63
C ILE A 34 -6.96 8.42 12.12
N ALA A 35 -5.66 8.13 12.27
CA ALA A 35 -5.10 6.83 11.90
C ALA A 35 -5.73 5.67 12.69
N ARG A 36 -6.05 5.89 13.98
CA ARG A 36 -6.75 4.91 14.82
C ARG A 36 -8.20 4.71 14.38
N ALA A 37 -8.91 5.80 14.04
CA ALA A 37 -10.28 5.74 13.54
C ALA A 37 -10.34 5.01 12.19
N TRP A 38 -9.45 5.34 11.25
CA TRP A 38 -9.33 4.64 9.97
C TRP A 38 -8.99 3.16 10.15
N PHE A 39 -8.08 2.83 11.09
CA PHE A 39 -7.77 1.44 11.38
C PHE A 39 -9.01 0.67 11.85
N ALA A 40 -9.78 1.22 12.79
CA ALA A 40 -10.98 0.58 13.31
C ALA A 40 -12.05 0.41 12.22
N GLU A 41 -12.32 1.46 11.44
CA GLU A 41 -13.26 1.42 10.31
C GLU A 41 -12.89 0.31 9.32
N LEU A 42 -11.64 0.28 8.86
CA LEU A 42 -11.23 -0.68 7.84
C LEU A 42 -11.13 -2.11 8.38
N ARG A 43 -10.70 -2.28 9.62
CA ARG A 43 -10.62 -3.61 10.24
C ARG A 43 -11.99 -4.29 10.27
N GLU A 44 -13.03 -3.57 10.66
CA GLU A 44 -14.38 -4.13 10.84
C GLU A 44 -15.24 -4.05 9.56
N GLY A 45 -15.06 -3.02 8.73
CA GLY A 45 -15.91 -2.76 7.56
C GLY A 45 -15.44 -3.37 6.24
N VAL A 46 -14.17 -3.77 6.13
CA VAL A 46 -13.64 -4.35 4.88
C VAL A 46 -13.94 -5.85 4.82
N PRO A 47 -14.44 -6.38 3.69
CA PRO A 47 -14.65 -7.81 3.50
C PRO A 47 -13.31 -8.51 3.20
N TRP A 48 -12.51 -8.71 4.24
CA TRP A 48 -11.18 -9.31 4.17
C TRP A 48 -11.23 -10.75 3.61
N LYS A 49 -10.39 -11.02 2.61
CA LYS A 49 -10.25 -12.35 1.99
C LYS A 49 -8.91 -12.97 2.34
N SER A 50 -8.92 -14.27 2.64
CA SER A 50 -7.70 -15.08 2.62
C SER A 50 -7.49 -15.62 1.22
N GLU A 51 -6.24 -15.64 0.75
CA GLU A 51 -5.86 -16.26 -0.53
C GLU A 51 -4.94 -17.45 -0.29
N ARG A 52 -4.89 -18.37 -1.26
CA ARG A 52 -3.90 -19.44 -1.32
C ARG A 52 -3.06 -19.27 -2.57
N ARG A 53 -1.77 -19.59 -2.47
CA ARG A 53 -0.85 -19.61 -3.61
C ARG A 53 -0.15 -20.95 -3.67
N ARG A 54 0.00 -21.48 -4.88
CA ARG A 54 0.84 -22.66 -5.09
C ARG A 54 2.30 -22.27 -4.95
N MET A 55 3.01 -22.93 -4.04
CA MET A 55 4.45 -22.80 -3.83
C MET A 55 5.06 -24.20 -3.91
N TYR A 56 5.85 -24.45 -4.96
CA TYR A 56 6.22 -25.81 -5.38
C TYR A 56 4.97 -26.68 -5.59
N ASP A 57 4.93 -27.89 -5.03
CA ASP A 57 3.79 -28.82 -5.14
C ASP A 57 2.74 -28.63 -4.03
N ARG A 58 2.75 -27.50 -3.30
CA ARG A 58 1.85 -27.26 -2.16
C ARG A 58 1.13 -25.93 -2.26
N ASP A 59 -0.15 -25.92 -1.89
CA ASP A 59 -0.93 -24.69 -1.75
C ASP A 59 -0.75 -24.12 -0.34
N VAL A 60 -0.06 -22.99 -0.24
CA VAL A 60 0.19 -22.28 1.01
C VAL A 60 -0.72 -21.06 1.14
N ASP A 61 -1.19 -20.80 2.36
CA ASP A 61 -1.96 -19.59 2.64
C ASP A 61 -1.08 -18.36 2.45
N VAL A 62 -1.62 -17.34 1.79
CA VAL A 62 -1.03 -16.01 1.78
C VAL A 62 -1.11 -15.49 3.22
N PRO A 63 0.03 -15.20 3.87
CA PRO A 63 0.03 -14.90 5.30
C PRO A 63 -0.33 -13.42 5.53
N ARG A 64 -1.55 -13.03 5.15
CA ARG A 64 -2.23 -11.75 5.38
C ARG A 64 -3.60 -11.80 4.71
N LEU A 65 -4.54 -11.01 5.20
CA LEU A 65 -5.82 -10.86 4.53
C LEU A 65 -5.76 -9.71 3.52
N LEU A 66 -6.52 -9.84 2.45
CA LEU A 66 -6.48 -8.96 1.29
C LEU A 66 -7.86 -8.41 0.98
N ALA A 67 -7.87 -7.19 0.45
CA ALA A 67 -9.03 -6.60 -0.19
C ALA A 67 -8.55 -5.59 -1.23
N HIS A 68 -9.42 -5.23 -2.16
CA HIS A 68 -9.09 -4.32 -3.26
C HIS A 68 -10.28 -3.43 -3.55
N PHE A 69 -10.01 -2.15 -3.83
CA PHE A 69 -11.01 -1.18 -4.24
C PHE A 69 -10.50 -0.38 -5.43
N TRP A 70 -11.39 -0.13 -6.37
CA TRP A 70 -11.21 0.93 -7.37
C TRP A 70 -11.73 2.25 -6.79
N LEU A 71 -11.12 3.35 -7.19
CA LEU A 71 -11.37 4.69 -6.65
C LEU A 71 -12.09 5.60 -7.64
N ALA A 72 -12.74 5.01 -8.64
CA ALA A 72 -13.55 5.76 -9.59
C ALA A 72 -14.76 6.38 -8.87
N PRO A 73 -15.24 7.57 -9.29
CA PRO A 73 -16.34 8.27 -8.62
C PRO A 73 -17.61 7.43 -8.44
N GLU A 74 -17.90 6.54 -9.38
CA GLU A 74 -19.06 5.64 -9.42
C GLU A 74 -18.98 4.43 -8.47
N GLU A 75 -17.82 4.20 -7.83
CA GLU A 75 -17.66 3.10 -6.88
C GLU A 75 -18.28 3.49 -5.53
N ASP A 76 -19.59 3.26 -5.35
CA ASP A 76 -20.36 3.71 -4.18
C ASP A 76 -19.92 3.09 -2.83
N ARG A 77 -19.22 1.94 -2.86
CA ARG A 77 -18.91 1.14 -1.67
C ARG A 77 -17.50 1.32 -1.11
N VAL A 78 -16.77 2.34 -1.53
CA VAL A 78 -15.41 2.61 -1.00
C VAL A 78 -15.52 3.22 0.41
N PRO A 79 -14.94 2.60 1.45
CA PRO A 79 -14.88 3.13 2.81
C PRO A 79 -14.38 4.59 2.89
N GLY A 80 -14.90 5.34 3.86
CA GLY A 80 -14.56 6.74 4.07
C GLY A 80 -13.07 6.94 4.35
N ALA A 81 -12.47 6.07 5.18
CA ALA A 81 -11.04 6.05 5.44
C ALA A 81 -10.20 5.88 4.15
N ILE A 82 -10.65 5.06 3.20
CA ILE A 82 -9.95 4.87 1.92
C ILE A 82 -10.05 6.14 1.07
N ARG A 83 -11.23 6.77 0.97
CA ARG A 83 -11.40 8.00 0.20
C ARG A 83 -10.56 9.15 0.77
N ALA A 84 -10.55 9.29 2.09
CA ALA A 84 -9.76 10.31 2.77
C ALA A 84 -8.25 10.09 2.58
N ALA A 85 -7.79 8.83 2.70
CA ALA A 85 -6.41 8.47 2.40
C ALA A 85 -6.06 8.72 0.93
N ALA A 86 -6.94 8.37 -0.02
CA ALA A 86 -6.76 8.61 -1.45
C ALA A 86 -6.60 10.10 -1.77
N ALA A 87 -7.45 10.96 -1.19
CA ALA A 87 -7.36 12.40 -1.35
C ALA A 87 -6.03 12.95 -0.80
N MET A 88 -5.62 12.51 0.39
CA MET A 88 -4.35 12.90 1.00
C MET A 88 -3.15 12.50 0.14
N VAL A 89 -3.09 11.24 -0.32
CA VAL A 89 -1.93 10.79 -1.12
C VAL A 89 -1.90 11.45 -2.48
N THR A 90 -3.06 11.71 -3.10
CA THR A 90 -3.15 12.46 -4.37
C THR A 90 -2.66 13.88 -4.20
N ALA A 91 -3.07 14.57 -3.13
CA ALA A 91 -2.59 15.93 -2.83
C ALA A 91 -1.08 15.97 -2.56
N THR A 92 -0.54 14.91 -1.95
CA THR A 92 0.90 14.83 -1.60
C THR A 92 1.78 14.52 -2.82
N THR A 93 1.33 13.64 -3.73
CA THR A 93 2.17 13.14 -4.84
C THR A 93 1.82 13.76 -6.19
N GLY A 94 0.64 14.37 -6.32
CA GLY A 94 0.07 14.79 -7.61
C GLY A 94 -0.40 13.64 -8.51
N ALA A 95 -0.26 12.38 -8.09
CA ALA A 95 -0.64 11.23 -8.92
C ALA A 95 -2.14 10.93 -8.81
N PRO A 96 -2.83 10.64 -9.94
CA PRO A 96 -4.27 10.39 -9.96
C PRO A 96 -4.59 8.93 -9.60
N PHE A 97 -4.33 8.54 -8.35
CA PHE A 97 -4.53 7.16 -7.89
C PHE A 97 -5.99 6.70 -8.11
N ASN A 98 -6.15 5.59 -8.83
CA ASN A 98 -7.46 5.03 -9.17
C ASN A 98 -7.71 3.64 -8.56
N SER A 99 -6.74 3.12 -7.80
CA SER A 99 -6.74 1.75 -7.29
C SER A 99 -6.05 1.66 -5.93
N VAL A 100 -6.60 0.89 -5.01
CA VAL A 100 -5.95 0.60 -3.72
C VAL A 100 -6.05 -0.88 -3.38
N GLY A 101 -4.89 -1.49 -3.11
CA GLY A 101 -4.79 -2.82 -2.53
C GLY A 101 -4.59 -2.73 -1.02
N LEU A 102 -5.42 -3.44 -0.26
CA LEU A 102 -5.33 -3.53 1.18
C LEU A 102 -4.62 -4.81 1.61
N ASN A 103 -3.77 -4.70 2.63
CA ASN A 103 -3.10 -5.84 3.26
C ASN A 103 -3.29 -5.76 4.78
N PHE A 104 -4.00 -6.71 5.36
CA PHE A 104 -4.20 -6.81 6.80
C PHE A 104 -3.33 -7.91 7.39
N TYR A 105 -2.31 -7.49 8.14
CA TYR A 105 -1.41 -8.33 8.90
C TYR A 105 -1.98 -8.46 10.31
N ARG A 106 -2.48 -9.64 10.68
CA ARG A 106 -3.16 -9.86 11.96
C ARG A 106 -2.20 -9.83 13.14
N ASP A 107 -0.98 -10.32 12.93
CA ASP A 107 0.10 -10.37 13.92
C ASP A 107 1.48 -10.48 13.23
N GLY A 108 2.52 -10.79 14.02
CA GLY A 108 3.89 -11.00 13.53
C GLY A 108 4.10 -12.22 12.62
N ARG A 109 3.13 -13.15 12.53
CA ARG A 109 3.19 -14.34 11.66
C ARG A 109 2.75 -14.03 10.23
N ASP A 110 1.96 -12.98 10.05
CA ASP A 110 1.61 -12.46 8.74
C ASP A 110 2.80 -11.71 8.11
N SER A 111 2.98 -11.84 6.80
CA SER A 111 4.14 -11.34 6.05
C SER A 111 3.85 -11.16 4.56
N VAL A 112 4.78 -10.50 3.87
CA VAL A 112 4.88 -10.53 2.41
C VAL A 112 6.35 -10.68 2.04
N ALA A 113 6.65 -11.69 1.21
CA ALA A 113 8.00 -11.94 0.72
C ALA A 113 8.53 -10.75 -0.09
N ALA A 114 9.85 -10.68 -0.27
CA ALA A 114 10.47 -9.69 -1.12
C ALA A 114 9.90 -9.80 -2.56
N HIS A 115 9.31 -8.72 -3.04
CA HIS A 115 8.73 -8.59 -4.37
C HIS A 115 8.87 -7.15 -4.86
N ASN A 116 8.63 -6.91 -6.14
CA ASN A 116 8.30 -5.57 -6.63
C ASN A 116 6.87 -5.58 -7.13
N ASP A 117 6.27 -4.42 -7.27
CA ASP A 117 4.96 -4.33 -7.88
C ASP A 117 5.04 -4.67 -9.38
N HIS A 118 3.96 -5.27 -9.89
CA HIS A 118 3.81 -5.68 -11.28
C HIS A 118 3.63 -4.44 -12.16
N LEU A 119 4.65 -4.12 -12.96
CA LEU A 119 4.68 -2.91 -13.76
C LEU A 119 3.66 -2.89 -14.90
N ASP A 120 3.23 -4.07 -15.35
CA ASP A 120 2.13 -4.25 -16.30
C ASP A 120 0.76 -3.85 -15.72
N GLU A 121 0.63 -3.81 -14.39
CA GLU A 121 -0.58 -3.35 -13.71
C GLU A 121 -0.54 -1.86 -13.36
N ILE A 122 0.56 -1.14 -13.63
CA ILE A 122 0.78 0.25 -13.21
C ILE A 122 1.05 1.11 -14.44
N VAL A 123 0.37 2.25 -14.54
CA VAL A 123 0.63 3.23 -15.60
C VAL A 123 2.07 3.74 -15.50
N ASP A 124 2.78 3.72 -16.62
CA ASP A 124 4.18 4.14 -16.71
C ASP A 124 4.40 5.53 -16.10
N GLY A 125 5.51 5.69 -15.38
CA GLY A 125 5.84 6.93 -14.65
C GLY A 125 5.01 7.20 -13.39
N SER A 126 3.94 6.45 -13.11
CA SER A 126 3.11 6.69 -11.93
C SER A 126 3.73 6.15 -10.65
N SER A 127 3.70 6.95 -9.58
CA SER A 127 4.19 6.53 -8.26
C SER A 127 3.27 5.50 -7.60
N ILE A 128 3.83 4.77 -6.64
CA ILE A 128 3.11 3.90 -5.70
C ILE A 128 3.18 4.57 -4.32
N ALA A 129 2.04 4.66 -3.63
CA ALA A 129 1.97 5.25 -2.29
C ALA A 129 1.39 4.25 -1.27
N LEU A 130 2.03 4.14 -0.11
CA LEU A 130 1.64 3.23 0.95
C LEU A 130 1.31 4.04 2.21
N VAL A 131 0.06 3.93 2.69
CA VAL A 131 -0.33 4.41 4.01
C VAL A 131 -0.37 3.23 4.97
N SER A 132 0.27 3.38 6.13
CA SER A 132 0.31 2.33 7.16
C SER A 132 -0.56 2.70 8.36
N LEU A 133 -1.37 1.76 8.85
CA LEU A 133 -2.25 1.92 9.99
C LEU A 133 -2.04 0.78 10.99
N GLY A 134 -2.24 1.04 12.29
CA GLY A 134 -2.09 0.04 13.34
C GLY A 134 -0.63 -0.16 13.77
N ALA A 135 -0.25 -1.40 14.10
CA ALA A 135 1.07 -1.70 14.64
C ALA A 135 2.20 -1.44 13.64
N VAL A 136 3.35 -1.03 14.19
CA VAL A 136 4.58 -0.82 13.42
C VAL A 136 5.06 -2.15 12.82
N ARG A 137 5.44 -2.14 11.54
CA ARG A 137 6.13 -3.27 10.91
C ARG A 137 7.33 -2.79 10.10
N ARG A 138 8.46 -3.45 10.30
CA ARG A 138 9.67 -3.23 9.50
C ARG A 138 9.46 -3.69 8.06
N MET A 139 9.64 -2.78 7.12
CA MET A 139 9.83 -3.09 5.71
C MET A 139 11.31 -3.22 5.40
N THR A 140 11.65 -4.21 4.58
CA THR A 140 12.98 -4.34 3.97
C THR A 140 12.86 -4.00 2.50
N ILE A 141 13.63 -3.03 2.03
CA ILE A 141 13.77 -2.65 0.62
C ILE A 141 15.19 -3.04 0.19
N ARG A 142 15.34 -3.82 -0.89
CA ARG A 142 16.62 -4.38 -1.31
C ARG A 142 16.85 -4.17 -2.79
N ALA A 143 18.03 -3.64 -3.15
CA ALA A 143 18.47 -3.54 -4.54
C ALA A 143 18.61 -4.94 -5.17
N LYS A 144 18.09 -5.12 -6.39
CA LYS A 144 18.17 -6.38 -7.14
C LYS A 144 19.58 -6.65 -7.67
N LYS A 145 20.25 -5.59 -8.15
CA LYS A 145 21.62 -5.64 -8.66
C LYS A 145 22.65 -5.62 -7.53
N SER A 146 23.84 -6.15 -7.81
CA SER A 146 24.96 -6.11 -6.89
C SER A 146 25.61 -4.70 -6.87
N PRO A 147 26.03 -4.20 -5.69
CA PRO A 147 25.83 -4.81 -4.37
C PRO A 147 24.36 -4.74 -3.93
N ARG A 148 23.79 -5.87 -3.47
CA ARG A 148 22.36 -6.02 -3.09
C ARG A 148 22.04 -5.38 -1.74
N ARG A 149 22.35 -4.08 -1.62
CA ARG A 149 22.15 -3.25 -0.43
C ARG A 149 20.69 -3.30 0.01
N ALA A 150 20.49 -3.32 1.33
CA ALA A 150 19.17 -3.31 1.94
C ALA A 150 19.00 -2.07 2.81
N ILE A 151 17.80 -1.51 2.74
CA ILE A 151 17.29 -0.42 3.56
C ILE A 151 16.17 -1.02 4.42
N HIS A 152 16.18 -0.69 5.70
CA HIS A 152 15.14 -1.10 6.63
C HIS A 152 14.42 0.15 7.12
N ILE A 153 13.10 0.15 7.05
CA ILE A 153 12.27 1.25 7.51
C ILE A 153 11.11 0.70 8.35
N ASP A 154 10.89 1.28 9.52
CA ASP A 154 9.78 0.93 10.38
C ASP A 154 8.56 1.75 9.94
N LEU A 155 7.53 1.05 9.46
CA LEU A 155 6.32 1.70 8.95
C LEU A 155 5.35 1.97 10.09
N GLU A 156 5.32 3.21 10.55
CA GLU A 156 4.51 3.64 11.69
C GLU A 156 3.05 3.89 11.33
N ALA A 157 2.17 3.90 12.34
CA ALA A 157 0.78 4.31 12.16
C ALA A 157 0.69 5.75 11.62
N GLY A 158 -0.09 5.93 10.56
CA GLY A 158 -0.26 7.21 9.88
C GLY A 158 0.93 7.64 9.02
N SER A 159 1.93 6.79 8.83
CA SER A 159 3.04 7.06 7.92
C SER A 159 2.65 6.91 6.45
N LEU A 160 3.39 7.61 5.59
CA LEU A 160 3.33 7.52 4.13
C LEU A 160 4.70 7.09 3.59
N LEU A 161 4.73 6.04 2.77
CA LEU A 161 5.89 5.67 1.96
C LEU A 161 5.54 5.84 0.48
N VAL A 162 6.32 6.63 -0.24
CA VAL A 162 6.15 6.85 -1.70
C VAL A 162 7.33 6.25 -2.44
N MET A 163 7.05 5.45 -3.46
CA MET A 163 8.03 4.83 -4.34
C MET A 163 7.72 5.23 -5.78
N SER A 164 8.71 5.75 -6.51
CA SER A 164 8.50 6.06 -7.93
C SER A 164 8.36 4.78 -8.77
N TYR A 165 7.75 4.88 -9.95
CA TYR A 165 7.61 3.77 -10.89
C TYR A 165 8.93 3.01 -11.13
N GLU A 166 10.02 3.74 -11.35
CA GLU A 166 11.33 3.19 -11.68
C GLU A 166 11.89 2.28 -10.57
N THR A 167 11.57 2.55 -9.30
CA THR A 167 12.06 1.74 -8.18
C THR A 167 11.58 0.29 -8.25
N GLN A 168 10.43 0.03 -8.89
CA GLN A 168 9.89 -1.33 -9.04
C GLN A 168 10.76 -2.18 -9.97
N ARG A 169 11.53 -1.55 -10.87
CA ARG A 169 12.51 -2.23 -11.73
C ARG A 169 13.74 -2.66 -10.95
N HIS A 170 14.21 -1.84 -10.02
CA HIS A 170 15.55 -1.98 -9.41
C HIS A 170 15.56 -2.50 -7.97
N TYR A 171 14.44 -2.39 -7.26
CA TYR A 171 14.30 -2.77 -5.86
C TYR A 171 13.22 -3.81 -5.66
N THR A 172 13.35 -4.59 -4.60
CA THR A 172 12.30 -5.44 -4.04
C THR A 172 11.99 -4.97 -2.63
N HIS A 173 10.75 -5.11 -2.18
CA HIS A 173 10.30 -4.78 -0.84
C HIS A 173 9.52 -5.94 -0.22
N GLY A 174 9.56 -6.04 1.10
CA GLY A 174 8.84 -7.06 1.83
C GLY A 174 8.65 -6.72 3.31
N ILE A 175 7.65 -7.33 3.92
CA ILE A 175 7.41 -7.29 5.37
C ILE A 175 7.69 -8.71 5.89
N PRO A 176 8.86 -8.98 6.49
CA PRO A 176 9.18 -10.30 7.03
C PRO A 176 8.30 -10.63 8.24
N LYS A 177 8.18 -11.94 8.54
CA LYS A 177 7.64 -12.39 9.82
C LYS A 177 8.53 -11.91 10.96
N THR A 178 7.94 -11.64 12.12
CA THR A 178 8.68 -11.32 13.35
C THR A 178 8.25 -12.26 14.47
N ARG A 179 9.18 -12.53 15.39
CA ARG A 179 8.91 -13.24 16.65
C ARG A 179 8.47 -12.30 17.76
N GLU A 180 8.64 -10.99 17.58
CA GLU A 180 8.17 -9.97 18.50
C GLU A 180 6.64 -9.99 18.57
N LEU A 181 6.11 -9.73 19.76
CA LEU A 181 4.68 -9.60 19.96
C LEU A 181 4.23 -8.23 19.42
N VAL A 182 3.80 -8.21 18.16
CA VAL A 182 3.29 -7.03 17.48
C VAL A 182 1.78 -7.14 17.26
N GLY A 183 1.10 -6.00 17.36
CA GLY A 183 -0.32 -5.91 17.07
C GLY A 183 -0.66 -6.01 15.57
N PRO A 184 -1.94 -5.86 15.23
CA PRO A 184 -2.41 -5.90 13.86
C PRO A 184 -2.05 -4.62 13.07
N ARG A 185 -1.77 -4.74 11.77
CA ARG A 185 -1.42 -3.65 10.85
C ARG A 185 -2.22 -3.73 9.55
N ILE A 186 -2.72 -2.60 9.06
CA ILE A 186 -3.32 -2.49 7.72
C ILE A 186 -2.39 -1.62 6.84
N SER A 187 -2.12 -2.07 5.62
CA SER A 187 -1.43 -1.30 4.58
C SER A 187 -2.43 -0.96 3.48
N LEU A 188 -2.52 0.32 3.11
CA LEU A 188 -3.21 0.80 1.92
C LEU A 188 -2.16 1.07 0.85
N ALA A 189 -2.15 0.31 -0.24
CA ALA A 189 -1.18 0.45 -1.33
C ALA A 189 -1.87 1.00 -2.58
N PHE A 190 -1.72 2.29 -2.82
CA PHE A 190 -2.32 3.07 -3.90
C PHE A 190 -1.50 2.99 -5.18
N ARG A 191 -2.19 2.80 -6.31
CA ARG A 191 -1.60 2.70 -7.65
C ARG A 191 -2.47 3.43 -8.66
N VAL A 192 -1.85 3.91 -9.73
CA VAL A 192 -2.54 4.27 -10.97
C VAL A 192 -2.47 3.05 -11.88
N LYS A 193 -3.60 2.37 -12.07
CA LYS A 193 -3.71 1.23 -12.99
C LYS A 193 -4.24 1.70 -14.35
N PRO A 194 -3.91 1.00 -15.45
CA PRO A 194 -4.57 1.23 -16.74
C PRO A 194 -6.10 1.24 -16.59
N ALA A 195 -6.78 2.02 -17.43
CA ALA A 195 -8.24 1.99 -17.47
C ALA A 195 -8.70 0.55 -17.69
N ARG A 196 -9.78 0.14 -17.01
CA ARG A 196 -10.41 -1.13 -17.30
C ARG A 196 -10.81 -1.10 -18.78
N GLU A 197 -10.29 -2.01 -19.58
CA GLU A 197 -10.93 -2.31 -20.85
C GLU A 197 -12.37 -2.69 -20.49
N MET A 198 -13.34 -1.91 -20.99
CA MET A 198 -14.73 -2.32 -20.94
C MET A 198 -14.83 -3.57 -21.82
N ALA A 199 -14.57 -4.74 -21.26
CA ALA A 199 -14.93 -5.99 -21.89
C ALA A 199 -16.43 -5.89 -22.22
N GLY A 200 -16.72 -5.89 -23.53
CA GLY A 200 -18.00 -5.48 -24.06
C GLY A 200 -19.18 -6.12 -23.33
N GLN A 201 -20.20 -5.32 -23.07
CA GLN A 201 -21.56 -5.81 -22.89
C GLN A 201 -21.97 -6.54 -24.18
N SER A 202 -21.69 -7.83 -24.24
CA SER A 202 -22.34 -8.79 -25.14
C SER A 202 -22.11 -10.20 -24.61
N ALA A 203 -22.96 -10.58 -23.66
CA ALA A 203 -23.32 -11.97 -23.43
C ALA A 203 -24.73 -11.98 -22.84
N VAL A 204 -25.69 -11.97 -23.77
CA VAL A 204 -26.96 -12.69 -23.76
C VAL A 204 -27.21 -13.53 -22.50
N TYR A 205 -28.21 -13.14 -21.73
CA TYR A 205 -29.12 -14.04 -21.03
C TYR A 205 -30.52 -13.59 -21.49
N GLY A 206 -31.34 -14.38 -22.18
CA GLY A 206 -31.48 -15.83 -22.06
C GLY A 206 -32.33 -16.14 -20.85
#